data_AF-A0A3C0NJJ9-F1
#
_entry.id   AF-A0A3C0NJJ9-F1
#
_cell.length_a   1.000
_cell.length_b   1.000
_cell.length_c   1.000
_cell.angle_alpha   90.00
_cell.angle_beta   90.00
_cell.angle_gamma   90.00
#
_symmetry.space_group_name_H-M   'P 1'
#
loop_
_entity.id
_entity.type
_entity.pdbx_description
1 polymer ?
#
loop_
_entity_poly.entity_id
_entity_poly.type
_entity_poly.pdbx_seq_one_letter_code
_entity_poly.pdbx_strand_id
1 'polypeptide(L)' 'MHQQKINFSFKCQASCSQTKARAGVFVTPHGLVETPKFMPVGTLATVKTLTPAQLKTAGAQMVLANT' A
#
# COMPACT_ATOMS: atom_id res chain seq x y z
N MET A 1 1.13 14.80 25.24
CA MET A 1 2.03 14.50 24.11
C MET A 1 1.18 14.39 22.85
N HIS A 2 1.17 15.41 22.00
CA HIS A 2 0.36 15.46 20.77
C HIS A 2 0.99 14.52 19.73
N GLN A 3 0.41 13.34 19.51
CA GLN A 3 0.73 12.53 18.33
C GLN A 3 0.16 13.27 17.10
N GLN A 4 1.03 13.81 16.25
CA GLN A 4 0.64 14.27 14.92
C GLN A 4 0.06 13.08 14.15
N LYS A 5 -1.26 13.08 13.94
CA LYS A 5 -1.92 12.12 13.05
C LYS A 5 -1.39 12.33 11.63
N ILE A 6 -0.59 11.39 11.14
CA ILE A 6 -0.20 11.35 9.73
C ILE A 6 -1.48 11.02 8.94
N ASN A 7 -1.97 12.00 8.18
CA ASN A 7 -3.11 11.84 7.29
C ASN A 7 -2.68 11.23 5.95
N PHE A 8 -3.64 10.66 5.23
CA PHE A 8 -3.41 10.14 3.88
C PHE A 8 -2.96 11.26 2.94
N SER A 9 -1.88 11.04 2.18
CA SER A 9 -1.44 11.96 1.12
C SER A 9 -0.71 11.23 0.00
N PHE A 10 -0.71 11.77 -1.21
CA PHE A 10 -0.04 11.18 -2.37
C PHE A 10 0.95 12.16 -3.00
N LYS A 11 2.17 11.70 -3.27
CA LYS A 11 3.21 12.46 -3.97
C LYS A 11 3.61 11.74 -5.25
N CYS A 12 3.36 12.37 -6.40
CA CYS A 12 3.90 11.92 -7.68
C CYS A 12 5.42 12.20 -7.72
N GLN A 13 6.23 11.19 -7.97
CA GLN A 13 7.69 11.31 -8.07
C GLN A 13 8.16 11.42 -9.52
N ALA A 14 7.50 10.68 -10.43
CA ALA A 14 7.83 10.70 -11.85
C ALA A 14 6.58 10.45 -12.70
N SER A 15 6.56 11.03 -13.89
CA SER A 15 5.53 10.82 -14.91
C SER A 15 6.17 10.54 -16.26
N CYS A 16 5.57 9.66 -17.05
CA CYS A 16 6.01 9.41 -18.42
C CYS A 16 5.63 10.60 -19.32
N SER A 17 6.53 11.03 -20.20
CA SER A 17 6.26 12.12 -21.17
C SER A 17 5.40 11.67 -22.35
N GLN A 18 5.32 10.36 -22.61
CA GLN A 18 4.61 9.78 -23.76
C GLN A 18 3.28 9.14 -23.38
N THR A 19 3.08 8.80 -22.10
CA THR A 19 1.89 8.10 -21.60
C THR A 19 1.39 8.73 -20.30
N LYS A 20 0.29 8.23 -19.73
CA LYS A 20 -0.24 8.70 -18.42
C LYS A 20 0.34 7.96 -17.21
N ALA A 21 1.41 7.18 -17.39
CA ALA A 21 2.05 6.43 -16.31
C ALA A 21 2.69 7.35 -15.27
N ARG A 22 2.60 6.96 -13.99
CA ARG A 22 3.13 7.70 -12.83
C ARG A 22 3.79 6.73 -11.85
N ALA A 23 4.91 7.16 -11.29
CA ALA A 23 5.48 6.57 -10.08
C ALA A 23 5.33 7.57 -8.93
N GLY A 24 4.97 7.10 -7.75
CA GLY A 24 4.69 7.98 -6.62
C GLY A 24 4.64 7.26 -5.29
N VAL A 25 4.57 8.04 -4.22
CA VAL A 25 4.50 7.52 -2.84
C VAL A 25 3.17 7.92 -2.24
N PHE A 26 2.44 6.92 -1.74
CA PHE A 26 1.23 7.09 -0.95
C PHE A 26 1.60 7.01 0.54
N VAL A 27 1.42 8.11 1.25
CA VAL A 27 1.60 8.19 2.70
C VAL A 27 0.31 7.72 3.36
N THR A 28 0.42 6.71 4.22
CA THR A 28 -0.68 6.23 5.05
C THR A 28 -0.30 6.33 6.53
N PRO A 29 -1.27 6.28 7.45
CA PRO A 29 -0.98 6.15 8.88
C PRO A 29 -0.14 4.91 9.23
N HIS A 30 -0.11 3.90 8.35
CA HIS A 30 0.60 2.64 8.53
C HIS A 30 1.96 2.59 7.81
N GLY A 31 2.38 3.69 7.18
CA GLY A 31 3.66 3.79 6.47
C GLY A 31 3.53 4.26 5.02
N LEU A 32 4.66 4.27 4.33
CA LEU A 32 4.78 4.67 2.94
C LEU A 32 4.52 3.47 2.02
N VAL A 33 3.78 3.70 0.93
CA VAL A 33 3.53 2.72 -0.11
C VAL A 33 3.99 3.28 -1.46
N GLU A 34 4.93 2.61 -2.10
CA GLU A 34 5.38 2.96 -3.44
C GLU A 34 4.35 2.52 -4.47
N THR A 35 4.13 3.35 -5.49
CA THR A 35 3.23 3.09 -6.61
C THR A 35 4.00 3.22 -7.93
N PRO A 36 3.70 2.40 -8.94
CA PRO A 36 2.61 1.43 -9.01
C PRO A 36 2.91 0.14 -8.24
N LYS A 37 1.93 -0.38 -7.48
CA LYS A 37 2.02 -1.65 -6.76
C LYS A 37 0.72 -2.42 -6.90
N PHE A 38 0.83 -3.71 -7.19
CA PHE A 38 -0.32 -4.62 -7.15
C PHE A 38 -0.63 -4.97 -5.70
N MET A 39 -1.85 -4.65 -5.26
CA MET A 39 -2.31 -4.93 -3.89
C MET A 39 -3.11 -6.23 -3.89
N PRO A 40 -2.67 -7.28 -3.18
CA PRO A 40 -3.46 -8.50 -3.06
C PRO A 40 -4.77 -8.21 -2.29
N VAL A 41 -5.87 -8.81 -2.74
CA VAL A 41 -7.17 -8.74 -2.07
C VAL A 41 -7.20 -9.80 -0.98
N GLY A 42 -7.28 -9.36 0.27
CA GLY A 42 -7.46 -10.21 1.43
C GLY A 42 -8.94 -10.50 1.66
N THR A 43 -9.48 -11.51 0.96
CA THR A 43 -10.81 -12.05 1.30
C THR A 43 -10.67 -13.08 2.44
N LEU A 44 -11.72 -13.23 3.26
CA LEU A 44 -11.77 -14.17 4.39
C LEU A 44 -11.43 -15.63 4.03
N ALA A 45 -11.40 -16.00 2.75
CA ALA A 45 -11.01 -17.32 2.28
C ALA A 45 -9.50 -17.48 2.02
N THR A 46 -8.80 -16.43 1.56
CA THR A 46 -7.36 -16.51 1.19
C THR A 46 -6.43 -16.12 2.36
N VAL A 47 -6.90 -15.28 3.28
CA VAL A 47 -6.08 -14.81 4.42
C VAL A 47 -6.13 -15.77 5.62
N LYS A 48 -7.06 -16.74 5.65
CA LYS A 48 -7.14 -17.72 6.76
C LYS A 48 -5.93 -18.65 6.89
N THR A 49 -5.13 -18.80 5.84
CA THR A 49 -3.94 -19.66 5.84
C THR A 49 -2.62 -18.89 5.82
N LEU A 50 -2.66 -17.57 5.61
CA LEU A 50 -1.47 -16.72 5.55
C LEU A 50 -1.46 -15.73 6.72
N THR A 51 -0.48 -15.91 7.60
CA THR A 51 -0.23 -14.97 8.69
C THR A 51 0.25 -13.61 8.15
N PRO A 52 0.02 -12.50 8.88
CA PRO A 52 0.58 -11.18 8.53
C PRO A 52 2.10 -11.21 8.29
N ALA A 53 2.82 -12.10 8.98
CA ALA A 53 4.25 -12.30 8.79
C ALA A 53 4.58 -12.85 7.40
N GLN A 54 3.81 -13.84 6.90
CA GLN A 54 3.98 -14.39 5.56
C GLN A 54 3.67 -13.37 4.46
N LEU A 55 2.66 -12.52 4.66
CA LEU A 55 2.36 -11.41 3.73
C LEU A 55 3.49 -10.37 3.68
N LYS A 56 4.09 -10.05 4.83
CA LYS A 56 5.23 -9.14 4.91
C LYS A 56 6.46 -9.73 4.20
N THR A 57 6.74 -11.02 4.39
CA THR A 57 7.82 -11.73 3.70
C THR A 57 7.60 -11.80 2.17
N ALA A 58 6.36 -11.90 1.73
CA ALA A 58 5.99 -11.87 0.30
C ALA A 58 6.10 -10.46 -0.33
N GLY A 59 6.50 -9.43 0.42
CA GLY A 59 6.67 -8.08 -0.10
C GLY A 59 5.35 -7.30 -0.30
N ALA A 60 4.27 -7.75 0.34
CA ALA A 60 3.02 -7.01 0.37
C ALA A 60 3.16 -5.79 1.30
N GLN A 61 3.02 -4.59 0.73
CA GLN A 61 3.04 -3.32 1.48
C GLN A 61 1.63 -2.87 1.90
N MET A 62 0.60 -3.41 1.25
CA MET A 62 -0.81 -3.13 1.54
C MET A 62 -1.67 -4.35 1.15
N VAL A 63 -2.75 -4.58 1.88
CA VAL A 63 -3.75 -5.62 1.59
C VAL A 63 -5.13 -4.97 1.62
N LEU A 64 -5.97 -5.28 0.65
CA LEU A 64 -7.38 -4.86 0.66
C LEU A 64 -8.20 -5.88 1.43
N ALA A 65 -8.59 -5.56 2.65
CA ALA A 65 -9.48 -6.41 3.44
C ALA A 65 -10.94 -5.95 3.25
N ASN A 66 -11.85 -6.88 2.98
CA ASN A 66 -13.27 -6.62 3.19
C ASN A 66 -13.59 -6.88 4.66
N THR A 67 -14.35 -5.97 5.28
CA THR A 67 -14.87 -6.18 6.64
C THR A 67 -16.08 -7.09 6.60
#